data_AF-A0A7X4J4M1-F1
#
_entry.id   AF-A0A7X4J4M1-F1
#
_cell.length_a   1.000
_cell.length_b   1.000
_cell.length_c   1.000
_cell.angle_alpha   90.00
_cell.angle_beta   90.00
_cell.angle_gamma   90.00
#
_symmetry.space_group_name_H-M   'P 1'
#
loop_
_entity.id
_entity.type
_entity.pdbx_description
1 polymer ?
#
loop_
_entity_poly.entity_id
_entity_poly.type
_entity_poly.pdbx_seq_one_letter_code
_entity_poly.pdbx_strand_id
1 'polypeptide(L)'
;MSLSIGIMLCVVWALQGTGLPQYWMMTQELESTQEEIISLEYANAALREEIHHMESDLYTLETLARERLGYVKEGEMVYQFVESP
;
A
#
# COMPACT_ATOMS: atom_id res chain seq x y z
N MET A 1 3.92 -62.43 11.67
CA MET A 1 5.12 -61.61 11.38
C MET A 1 4.98 -60.79 10.10
N SER A 2 4.44 -61.32 9.00
CA SER A 2 4.24 -60.55 7.76
C SER A 2 3.20 -59.42 7.89
N LEU A 3 2.09 -59.65 8.59
CA LEU A 3 1.01 -58.67 8.75
C LEU A 3 1.42 -57.46 9.61
N SER A 4 2.20 -57.71 10.66
CA SER A 4 2.69 -56.67 11.58
C SER A 4 3.68 -55.73 10.90
N ILE A 5 4.49 -56.24 9.98
CA ILE A 5 5.43 -55.45 9.17
C ILE A 5 4.67 -54.55 8.19
N GLY A 6 3.59 -55.06 7.58
CA GLY A 6 2.73 -54.27 6.69
C GLY A 6 2.07 -53.09 7.42
N ILE A 7 1.53 -53.32 8.62
CA ILE A 7 0.92 -52.27 9.45
C ILE A 7 1.96 -51.24 9.86
N MET A 8 3.16 -51.68 10.26
CA MET A 8 4.26 -50.80 10.63
C MET A 8 4.71 -49.90 9.45
N LEU A 9 4.76 -50.45 8.23
CA LEU A 9 5.07 -49.66 7.03
C LEU A 9 3.98 -48.64 6.70
N CYS A 10 2.70 -49.00 6.81
CA CYS A 10 1.60 -48.05 6.62
C CYS A 10 1.65 -46.89 7.63
N VAL A 11 1.98 -47.16 8.89
CA VAL A 11 2.11 -46.13 9.92
C VAL A 11 3.29 -45.20 9.63
N VAL A 12 4.43 -45.73 9.20
CA VAL A 12 5.60 -44.92 8.82
C VAL A 12 5.32 -44.06 7.58
N TRP A 13 4.60 -44.60 6.59
CA TRP A 13 4.17 -43.82 5.42
C TRP A 13 3.18 -42.70 5.79
N ALA A 14 2.22 -42.98 6.68
CA ALA A 14 1.27 -41.97 7.16
C ALA A 14 1.96 -40.85 7.96
N LEU A 15 3.00 -41.19 8.73
CA LEU A 15 3.79 -40.22 9.50
C LEU A 15 4.77 -39.41 8.64
N GLN A 16 5.30 -39.99 7.55
CA GLN A 16 6.12 -39.27 6.56
C GLN A 16 5.31 -38.51 5.51
N GLY A 17 3.99 -38.72 5.47
CA GLY A 17 3.04 -37.95 4.67
C GLY A 17 2.88 -36.53 5.21
N THR A 18 3.96 -35.76 5.21
CA THR A 18 4.03 -34.33 5.50
C THR A 18 3.30 -33.49 4.43
N GLY A 19 2.21 -33.99 3.83
CA GLY A 19 1.52 -33.36 2.71
C GLY A 19 0.13 -32.81 3.04
N LEU A 20 -0.46 -33.20 4.18
CA LEU A 20 -1.82 -32.78 4.56
C LEU A 20 -1.89 -31.49 5.40
N PRO A 21 -1.01 -31.24 6.41
CA PRO A 21 -1.09 -30.00 7.19
C PRO A 21 -0.53 -28.78 6.45
N GLN A 22 0.27 -28.98 5.40
CA GLN A 22 0.84 -27.89 4.60
C GLN A 22 -0.20 -27.17 3.75
N TYR A 23 -1.22 -27.89 3.28
CA TYR A 23 -2.27 -27.29 2.44
C TYR A 23 -3.18 -26.33 3.22
N TRP A 24 -3.39 -26.57 4.51
CA TRP A 24 -4.21 -25.71 5.37
C TRP A 24 -3.46 -24.49 5.90
N MET A 25 -2.15 -24.63 6.12
CA MET A 25 -1.30 -23.51 6.51
C MET A 25 -1.13 -22.51 5.35
N MET A 26 -1.09 -23.02 4.11
CA MET A 26 -0.94 -22.19 2.90
C MET A 26 -2.22 -21.41 2.55
N THR A 27 -3.41 -21.93 2.87
CA THR A 27 -4.66 -21.16 2.71
C THR A 27 -4.77 -20.02 3.72
N GLN A 28 -4.28 -20.23 4.95
CA GLN A 28 -4.35 -19.21 5.99
C GLN A 28 -3.36 -18.05 5.75
N GLU A 29 -2.20 -18.36 5.17
CA GLU A 29 -1.19 -17.36 4.80
C GLU A 29 -1.65 -16.49 3.61
N LEU A 30 -2.46 -17.06 2.70
CA LEU A 30 -3.10 -16.30 1.62
C LEU A 30 -4.19 -15.35 2.14
N GLU A 31 -5.02 -15.79 3.07
CA GLU A 31 -6.05 -14.93 3.68
C GLU A 31 -5.43 -13.76 4.45
N SER A 32 -4.40 -14.00 5.27
CA SER A 32 -3.73 -12.93 6.02
C SER A 32 -3.06 -11.90 5.11
N THR A 33 -2.44 -12.36 4.01
CA THR A 33 -1.81 -11.46 3.03
C THR A 33 -2.85 -10.63 2.28
N GLN A 34 -4.01 -11.21 1.98
CA GLN A 34 -5.11 -10.51 1.31
C GLN A 34 -5.73 -9.42 2.20
N GLU A 35 -5.92 -9.70 3.50
CA GLU A 35 -6.38 -8.71 4.47
C GLU A 35 -5.38 -7.55 4.62
N GLU A 36 -4.08 -7.84 4.64
CA GLU A 36 -3.04 -6.82 4.72
C GLU A 36 -3.05 -5.90 3.49
N ILE A 37 -3.17 -6.46 2.28
CA ILE A 37 -3.31 -5.68 1.04
C ILE A 37 -4.51 -4.74 1.12
N ILE A 38 -5.68 -5.24 1.52
CA ILE A 38 -6.90 -4.42 1.62
C ILE A 38 -6.70 -3.29 2.65
N SER A 39 -6.08 -3.60 3.80
CA SER A 39 -5.80 -2.59 4.83
C SER A 39 -4.85 -1.49 4.34
N LEU A 40 -3.83 -1.87 3.57
CA LEU A 40 -2.85 -0.95 3.00
C LEU A 40 -3.46 -0.10 1.89
N GLU A 41 -4.30 -0.67 1.04
CA GLU A 41 -5.04 0.07 0.01
C GLU A 41 -5.96 1.12 0.62
N TYR A 42 -6.68 0.77 1.69
CA TYR A 42 -7.55 1.71 2.40
C TYR A 42 -6.73 2.85 3.04
N ALA A 43 -5.63 2.53 3.71
CA ALA A 43 -4.75 3.53 4.28
C ALA A 43 -4.13 4.45 3.22
N ASN A 44 -3.74 3.89 2.06
CA ASN A 44 -3.18 4.67 0.96
C ASN A 44 -4.23 5.62 0.37
N ALA A 45 -5.48 5.16 0.20
CA ALA A 45 -6.57 6.00 -0.27
C ALA A 45 -6.85 7.17 0.67
N ALA A 46 -6.92 6.92 1.99
CA ALA A 46 -7.12 7.95 3.00
C ALA A 46 -5.97 8.98 3.01
N LEU A 47 -4.72 8.52 2.95
CA LEU A 47 -3.55 9.41 2.91
C LEU A 47 -3.51 10.26 1.63
N ARG A 48 -3.92 9.70 0.49
CA ARG A 48 -4.01 10.45 -0.77
C ARG A 48 -5.08 11.53 -0.71
N GLU A 49 -6.22 11.24 -0.10
CA GLU A 49 -7.29 12.22 0.11
C GLU A 49 -6.81 13.35 1.02
N GLU A 50 -6.10 13.03 2.10
CA GLU A 50 -5.50 14.02 3.00
C GLU A 50 -4.47 14.91 2.29
N ILE A 51 -3.57 14.33 1.49
CA ILE A 51 -2.62 15.09 0.66
C ILE A 51 -3.37 16.02 -0.30
N HIS A 52 -4.41 15.52 -0.97
CA HIS A 52 -5.17 16.32 -1.93
C HIS A 52 -5.85 17.52 -1.27
N HIS A 53 -6.42 17.32 -0.09
CA HIS A 53 -6.99 18.43 0.70
C HIS A 53 -5.92 19.46 1.08
N MET A 54 -4.78 19.01 1.62
CA MET A 54 -3.68 19.91 1.98
C MET A 54 -3.11 20.69 0.80
N GLU A 55 -2.94 20.03 -0.35
CA GLU A 55 -2.47 20.68 -1.59
C GLU A 55 -3.46 21.73 -2.09
N SER A 56 -4.77 21.44 -2.01
CA SER A 56 -5.82 22.38 -2.42
C SER A 56 -5.84 23.63 -1.52
N ASP A 57 -5.64 23.46 -0.21
CA ASP A 57 -5.55 24.56 0.75
C ASP A 57 -4.28 25.38 0.52
N LEU A 58 -3.15 24.73 0.23
CA LEU A 58 -1.91 25.44 -0.07
C LEU A 58 -2.00 26.24 -1.38
N TYR A 59 -2.61 25.67 -2.42
CA TYR A 59 -2.81 26.35 -3.70
C TYR A 59 -3.74 27.56 -3.58
N THR A 60 -4.82 27.41 -2.81
CA THR A 60 -5.73 28.54 -2.54
C THR A 60 -5.05 29.62 -1.70
N LEU A 61 -4.24 29.26 -0.70
CA LEU A 61 -3.40 30.18 0.06
C LEU A 61 -2.39 30.92 -0.84
N GLU A 62 -1.70 30.20 -1.72
CA GLU A 62 -0.73 30.78 -2.65
C GLU A 62 -1.41 31.77 -3.60
N THR A 63 -2.58 31.41 -4.13
CA THR A 63 -3.37 32.28 -5.01
C THR A 63 -3.78 33.56 -4.28
N LEU A 64 -4.28 33.44 -3.05
CA LEU A 64 -4.66 34.59 -2.22
C LEU A 64 -3.45 35.48 -1.89
N ALA A 65 -2.28 34.89 -1.60
CA ALA A 65 -1.05 35.63 -1.37
C ALA A 65 -0.59 36.38 -2.63
N ARG A 66 -0.67 35.75 -3.80
CA ARG A 66 -0.30 36.38 -5.08
C ARG A 66 -1.24 37.53 -5.44
N GLU A 67 -2.55 37.36 -5.27
CA GLU A 67 -3.55 38.37 -5.59
C GLU A 67 -3.58 39.55 -4.61
N ARG A 68 -3.48 39.28 -3.29
CA ARG A 68 -3.65 40.30 -2.26
C ARG A 68 -2.35 40.96 -1.82
N LEU A 69 -1.25 40.22 -1.85
CA LEU A 69 0.04 40.69 -1.35
C LEU A 69 1.06 40.89 -2.48
N GLY A 70 0.71 40.57 -3.73
CA GLY A 70 1.65 40.58 -4.85
C GLY A 70 2.81 39.61 -4.62
N TYR A 71 2.57 38.54 -3.84
CA TYR A 71 3.60 37.59 -3.47
C TYR A 71 4.14 36.84 -4.69
N VAL A 72 5.46 36.80 -4.82
CA VAL A 72 6.19 36.07 -5.87
C VAL A 72 7.08 35.06 -5.16
N LYS A 73 7.04 33.80 -5.59
CA LYS A 73 7.80 32.71 -4.96
C LYS A 73 9.29 32.87 -5.27
N GLU A 74 10.17 32.51 -4.32
CA GLU A 74 11.60 32.52 -4.59
C GLU A 74 11.95 31.57 -5.75
N GLY A 75 12.66 32.09 -6.75
CA GLY A 75 13.05 31.37 -7.97
C GLY A 75 12.11 31.57 -9.17
N GLU A 76 11.06 32.38 -9.06
CA GLU A 76 10.12 32.64 -10.15
C GLU A 76 10.54 33.87 -11.00
N MET A 77 10.63 33.70 -12.33
CA MET A 77 10.99 34.80 -13.25
C MET A 77 9.74 35.60 -13.62
N VAL A 78 9.61 36.82 -13.07
CA VAL A 78 8.50 37.73 -13.39
C VAL A 78 8.81 38.49 -14.68
N TYR A 79 8.03 38.26 -15.73
CA TYR A 79 8.06 39.07 -16.94
C TYR A 79 7.24 40.34 -16.72
N GLN A 80 7.90 41.48 -16.54
CA GLN A 80 7.25 42.78 -16.49
C GLN A 80 7.23 43.35 -17.92
N PHE A 81 6.03 43.44 -18.51
CA PHE A 81 5.87 44.12 -19.79
C PHE A 81 5.96 45.62 -19.56
N VAL A 82 7.13 46.19 -19.84
CA VAL A 82 7.29 47.65 -19.91
C VAL A 82 6.70 48.12 -21.25
N GLU A 83 5.65 48.93 -21.19
CA GLU A 83 5.17 49.65 -22.37
C GLU A 83 6.31 50.55 -22.86
N SER A 84 6.73 50.33 -24.11
CA SER A 84 7.75 51.16 -24.74
C SER A 84 7.16 52.53 -25.05
N PRO A 85 7.90 53.64 -24.80
CA PRO A 85 7.43 55.01 -24.99
C PRO A 85 7.15 55.38 -26.45
#